data_AF-A0A4Y5SS76-F1
#
_entry.id   AF-A0A4Y5SS76-F1
#
_cell.length_a   1.000
_cell.length_b   1.000
_cell.length_c   1.000
_cell.angle_alpha   90.00
_cell.angle_beta   90.00
_cell.angle_gamma   90.00
#
_symmetry.space_group_name_H-M   'P 1'
#
loop_
_entity.id
_entity.type
_entity.pdbx_description
1 polymer ?
#
loop_
_entity_poly.entity_id
_entity_poly.type
_entity_poly.pdbx_seq_one_letter_code
_entity_poly.pdbx_strand_id
1 'polypeptide(L)'
;MVHRNFQEMFLAAGMPEDQVDNVLDHFHAVGEAADIISVAEYETAKSIHEVMDASVPSGDLHSPVARYLISLGARIAAWEDQNIQRPL
;
A
#
# COMPACT_ATOMS: atom_id res chain seq x y z
N MET A 1 12.33 -3.81 -16.53
CA MET A 1 12.54 -2.51 -15.85
C MET A 1 11.18 -1.89 -15.50
N VAL A 2 10.47 -2.44 -14.51
CA VAL A 2 9.18 -1.89 -14.00
C VAL A 2 9.28 -1.56 -12.50
N HIS A 3 10.23 -2.19 -11.77
CA HIS A 3 10.40 -1.99 -10.33
C HIS A 3 10.85 -0.60 -9.89
N ARG A 4 11.60 0.17 -10.72
CA ARG A 4 12.10 1.49 -10.31
C ARG A 4 10.98 2.49 -10.02
N ASN A 5 9.98 2.58 -10.90
CA ASN A 5 8.84 3.46 -10.68
C ASN A 5 8.01 3.04 -9.44
N PHE A 6 7.97 1.73 -9.13
CA PHE A 6 7.17 1.25 -8.00
C PHE A 6 7.87 1.52 -6.66
N GLN A 7 9.18 1.32 -6.58
CA GLN A 7 10.00 1.68 -5.40
C GLN A 7 10.00 3.20 -5.16
N GLU A 8 10.12 4.01 -6.21
CA GLU A 8 10.09 5.48 -6.12
C GLU A 8 8.77 5.99 -5.53
N MET A 9 7.64 5.34 -5.80
CA MET A 9 6.35 5.72 -5.22
C MET A 9 6.28 5.45 -3.71
N PHE A 10 6.87 4.35 -3.22
CA PHE A 10 6.95 4.10 -1.77
C PHE A 10 7.82 5.15 -1.06
N LEU A 11 8.96 5.50 -1.66
CA LEU A 11 9.84 6.54 -1.13
C LEU A 11 9.13 7.92 -1.12
N ALA A 12 8.37 8.24 -2.17
CA ALA A 12 7.58 9.47 -2.25
C ALA A 12 6.45 9.52 -1.20
N ALA A 13 5.93 8.36 -0.80
CA ALA A 13 4.98 8.22 0.32
C ALA A 13 5.64 8.30 1.71
N GLY A 14 6.96 8.57 1.77
CA GLY A 14 7.68 8.69 3.03
C GLY A 14 8.08 7.36 3.66
N MET A 15 7.96 6.24 2.94
CA MET A 15 8.47 4.95 3.43
C MET A 15 10.01 4.98 3.48
N PRO A 16 10.63 4.55 4.59
CA PRO A 16 12.07 4.37 4.68
C PRO A 16 12.59 3.35 3.66
N GLU A 17 13.72 3.62 3.02
CA GLU A 17 14.29 2.78 1.96
C GLU A 17 14.55 1.33 2.42
N ASP A 18 14.95 1.14 3.68
CA ASP A 18 15.18 -0.17 4.30
C ASP A 18 13.90 -0.98 4.53
N GLN A 19 12.73 -0.36 4.40
CA GLN A 19 11.42 -1.01 4.48
C GLN A 19 10.78 -1.29 3.13
N VAL A 20 11.17 -0.58 2.07
CA VAL A 20 10.56 -0.74 0.75
C VAL A 20 10.77 -2.15 0.18
N ASP A 21 11.98 -2.68 0.32
CA ASP A 21 12.30 -4.03 -0.18
C ASP A 21 11.44 -5.09 0.51
N ASN A 22 11.22 -4.98 1.82
CA ASN A 22 10.39 -5.92 2.58
C ASN A 22 8.93 -5.90 2.12
N VAL A 23 8.38 -4.71 1.84
CA VAL A 23 6.99 -4.56 1.36
C VAL A 23 6.84 -5.11 -0.06
N LEU A 24 7.82 -4.85 -0.93
CA LEU A 24 7.85 -5.38 -2.29
C LEU A 24 8.00 -6.90 -2.30
N ASP A 25 8.88 -7.46 -1.47
CA ASP A 25 9.09 -8.89 -1.35
C ASP A 25 7.84 -9.60 -0.83
N HIS A 26 7.18 -9.05 0.19
CA HIS A 26 5.90 -9.56 0.66
C HIS A 26 4.85 -9.57 -0.47
N PHE A 27 4.71 -8.45 -1.17
CA PHE A 27 3.73 -8.34 -2.25
C PHE A 27 4.04 -9.29 -3.41
N HIS A 28 5.30 -9.47 -3.79
CA HIS A 28 5.67 -10.43 -4.83
C HIS A 28 5.46 -11.89 -4.41
N ALA A 29 5.64 -12.20 -3.13
CA ALA A 29 5.47 -13.56 -2.60
C ALA A 29 3.99 -13.93 -2.40
N VAL A 30 3.18 -13.00 -1.87
CA VAL A 30 1.79 -13.25 -1.46
C VAL A 30 0.78 -12.77 -2.49
N GLY A 31 1.14 -11.75 -3.28
CA GLY A 31 0.24 -11.11 -4.25
C GLY A 31 -0.71 -10.07 -3.63
N GLU A 32 -0.57 -9.77 -2.34
CA GLU A 32 -1.41 -8.86 -1.57
C GLU A 32 -0.56 -7.94 -0.67
N ALA A 33 -1.11 -6.80 -0.29
CA ALA A 33 -0.54 -5.95 0.74
C ALA A 33 -0.66 -6.62 2.11
N ALA A 34 0.32 -6.38 2.98
CA ALA A 34 0.34 -6.91 4.33
C ALA A 34 -0.85 -6.40 5.18
N ASP A 35 -1.22 -7.17 6.19
CA ASP A 35 -2.22 -6.75 7.17
C ASP A 35 -1.74 -5.52 7.96
N ILE A 36 -2.67 -4.61 8.25
CA ILE A 36 -2.43 -3.43 9.09
C ILE A 36 -2.77 -3.82 10.53
N ILE A 37 -1.77 -3.81 11.41
CA ILE A 37 -1.91 -4.22 12.82
C ILE A 37 -1.69 -3.06 13.80
N SER A 38 -1.34 -1.87 13.32
CA SER A 38 -1.15 -0.68 14.16
C SER A 38 -1.67 0.60 13.50
N VAL A 39 -1.91 1.64 14.32
CA VAL A 39 -2.30 2.98 13.83
C VAL A 39 -1.19 3.60 12.96
N ALA A 40 0.08 3.38 13.31
CA ALA A 40 1.20 3.91 12.53
C ALA A 40 1.26 3.27 11.13
N GLU A 41 1.02 1.97 11.02
CA GLU A 41 0.90 1.28 9.74
C GLU A 41 -0.31 1.74 8.95
N TYR A 42 -1.43 2.05 9.60
CA TYR A 42 -2.62 2.60 8.94
C TYR A 42 -2.34 3.97 8.30
N GLU A 43 -1.72 4.90 9.04
CA GLU A 43 -1.37 6.21 8.49
C GLU A 43 -0.35 6.10 7.35
N THR A 44 0.61 5.18 7.49
CA THR A 44 1.58 4.87 6.44
C THR A 44 0.87 4.31 5.19
N ALA A 45 -0.04 3.35 5.36
CA ALA A 45 -0.82 2.76 4.28
C ALA A 45 -1.65 3.82 3.53
N LYS A 46 -2.27 4.76 4.25
CA LYS A 46 -3.01 5.86 3.62
C LYS A 46 -2.12 6.78 2.79
N SER A 47 -0.95 7.15 3.31
CA SER A 47 -0.01 7.99 2.57
C SER A 47 0.48 7.30 1.29
N ILE A 48 0.79 6.00 1.37
CA ILE A 48 1.16 5.18 0.21
C ILE A 48 0.02 5.15 -0.81
N HIS A 49 -1.19 4.85 -0.35
CA HIS A 49 -2.36 4.76 -1.21
C HIS A 49 -2.61 6.08 -1.94
N GLU A 50 -2.54 7.22 -1.26
CA GLU A 50 -2.74 8.55 -1.87
C GLU A 50 -1.67 8.86 -2.94
N VAL A 51 -0.39 8.65 -2.63
CA VAL A 51 0.72 8.92 -3.56
C VAL A 51 0.64 8.02 -4.80
N MET A 52 0.35 6.74 -4.60
CA MET A 52 0.26 5.79 -5.70
C MET A 52 -0.98 6.03 -6.56
N ASP A 53 -2.14 6.34 -5.97
CA ASP A 53 -3.38 6.62 -6.72
C ASP A 53 -3.21 7.84 -7.63
N ALA A 54 -2.53 8.88 -7.14
CA ALA A 54 -2.19 10.06 -7.95
C ALA A 54 -1.19 9.77 -9.08
N SER A 55 -0.41 8.69 -8.97
CA SER A 55 0.66 8.36 -9.90
C SER A 55 0.27 7.33 -10.96
N VAL A 56 -0.81 6.57 -10.75
CA VAL A 56 -1.27 5.53 -11.68
C VAL A 56 -2.26 6.13 -12.70
N PRO A 57 -2.03 5.93 -14.01
CA PRO A 57 -2.97 6.41 -15.03
C PRO A 57 -4.38 5.83 -14.86
N SER A 58 -5.40 6.69 -15.01
CA SER A 58 -6.79 6.27 -14.98
C SER A 58 -7.05 5.16 -16.01
N GLY A 59 -7.48 3.98 -15.55
CA GLY A 59 -7.76 2.81 -16.38
C GLY A 59 -6.69 1.71 -16.36
N ASP A 60 -5.55 1.92 -15.70
CA ASP A 60 -4.63 0.84 -15.38
C ASP A 60 -5.14 0.05 -14.17
N LEU A 61 -5.66 -1.16 -14.42
CA LEU A 61 -6.18 -2.07 -13.41
C LEU A 61 -5.35 -3.35 -13.26
N HIS A 62 -4.26 -3.46 -14.03
CA HIS A 62 -3.55 -4.73 -14.19
C HIS A 62 -2.06 -4.65 -13.91
N SER A 63 -1.47 -3.44 -13.87
CA SER A 63 -0.08 -3.30 -13.48
C SER A 63 0.14 -3.75 -12.03
N PRO A 64 1.39 -4.12 -11.66
CA PRO A 64 1.73 -4.44 -10.28
C PRO A 64 1.34 -3.32 -9.30
N VAL A 65 1.48 -2.05 -9.71
CA VAL A 65 1.11 -0.90 -8.89
C VAL A 65 -0.40 -0.82 -8.70
N ALA A 66 -1.18 -0.99 -9.78
CA ALA A 66 -2.65 -1.00 -9.69
C ALA A 66 -3.17 -2.15 -8.82
N ARG A 67 -2.58 -3.34 -8.95
CA ARG A 67 -2.92 -4.50 -8.11
C ARG A 67 -2.56 -4.28 -6.65
N TYR A 68 -1.41 -3.66 -6.38
CA TYR A 68 -1.01 -3.32 -5.02
C TYR A 68 -1.95 -2.27 -4.41
N LEU A 69 -2.29 -1.20 -5.14
CA LEU A 69 -3.26 -0.18 -4.73
C LEU A 69 -4.60 -0.79 -4.33
N ILE A 70 -5.17 -1.66 -5.17
CA ILE A 70 -6.44 -2.35 -4.88
C ILE A 70 -6.33 -3.17 -3.59
N SER A 71 -5.24 -3.91 -3.43
CA SER A 71 -5.02 -4.74 -2.23
C SER A 71 -4.82 -3.88 -0.97
N LEU A 72 -4.05 -2.80 -1.06
CA LEU A 72 -3.80 -1.88 0.03
C LEU A 72 -5.09 -1.18 0.48
N GLY A 73 -5.91 -0.72 -0.47
CA GLY A 73 -7.22 -0.14 -0.19
C GLY A 73 -8.14 -1.11 0.55
N ALA A 74 -8.12 -2.39 0.18
CA ALA A 74 -8.87 -3.42 0.91
C ALA A 74 -8.37 -3.62 2.36
N ARG A 75 -7.06 -3.55 2.60
CA ARG A 75 -6.48 -3.63 3.96
C ARG A 75 -6.83 -2.41 4.81
N ILE A 76 -6.81 -1.22 4.22
CA ILE A 76 -7.23 0.04 4.88
C ILE A 76 -8.70 -0.06 5.31
N ALA A 77 -9.59 -0.43 4.38
CA ALA A 77 -11.02 -0.59 4.69
C ALA A 77 -11.28 -1.65 5.77
N ALA A 78 -10.58 -2.80 5.69
CA ALA A 78 -10.70 -3.85 6.70
C ALA A 78 -10.23 -3.39 8.10
N TRP A 79 -9.18 -2.58 8.18
CA TRP A 79 -8.73 -1.99 9.44
C TRP A 79 -9.73 -0.96 9.99
N GLU A 80 -10.27 -0.10 9.12
CA GLU A 80 -11.29 0.88 9.50
C GLU A 80 -12.54 0.19 10.07
N ASP A 81 -13.04 -0.84 9.40
CA ASP A 81 -14.21 -1.61 9.88
C ASP A 81 -13.97 -2.21 11.27
N GLN A 82 -12.77 -2.77 11.51
CA GLN A 82 -12.40 -3.36 12.81
C GLN A 82 -12.30 -2.33 13.93
N ASN A 83 -11.83 -1.11 13.63
CA ASN A 83 -11.60 -0.06 14.62
C ASN A 83 -12.81 0.88 14.80
N ILE A 84 -13.70 0.99 13.80
CA ILE A 84 -15.00 1.67 13.92
C ILE A 84 -15.95 0.87 14.83
N GLN A 85 -15.83 -0.47 14.87
CA GLN A 85 -16.69 -1.35 15.67
C GLN A 85 -16.25 -1.52 17.14
N ARG A 86 -15.14 -0.92 17.57
CA ARG A 86 -14.72 -0.89 18.98
C ARG A 86 -14.90 0.52 19.57
N PRO A 87 -16.05 0.85 20.18
CA PRO A 87 -16.13 2.05 21.00
C PRO A 87 -15.22 1.86 22.22
N LEU A 88 -14.50 2.93 22.57
CA LEU A 88 -13.70 3.05 23.79
C LEU A 88 -14.50 2.70 25.05
#